data_AF-A0A8E2EFA3-F1
#
_entry.id   AF-A0A8E2EFA3-F1
#
_cell.length_a   1.000
_cell.length_b   1.000
_cell.length_c   1.000
_cell.angle_alpha   90.00
_cell.angle_beta   90.00
_cell.angle_gamma   90.00
#
_symmetry.space_group_name_H-M   'P 1'
#
loop_
_entity.id
_entity.type
_entity.pdbx_description
1 polymer ?
#
loop_
_entity_poly.entity_id
_entity_poly.type
_entity_poly.pdbx_seq_one_letter_code
_entity_poly.pdbx_strand_id
1 'polypeptide(L)'
;PYIYEYDGVSIIHAENPGNVAIPTPPQTPIFSGFGHAGGQNSHNLKLVELNGQPHLTFFNGVDELDGNRGNDIIMDNTYHTVATVQSGNGWAANDVYEFTVLPDGTAIATIFESVQYNLSRYGVDQLVGWVVEGIV
;
A
#
# COMPACT_ATOMS: atom_id res chain seq x y z
N PRO A 1 2.63 1.42 -11.12
CA PRO A 1 1.91 2.56 -10.50
C PRO A 1 0.75 3.04 -11.38
N TYR A 2 -0.48 2.84 -10.91
CA TYR A 2 -1.67 3.44 -11.50
C TYR A 2 -1.98 4.74 -10.76
N ILE A 3 -2.25 5.80 -11.50
CA ILE A 3 -2.64 7.11 -10.97
C ILE A 3 -4.17 7.16 -10.98
N TYR A 4 -4.78 7.56 -9.86
CA TYR A 4 -6.22 7.80 -9.79
C TYR A 4 -6.47 9.32 -9.74
N GLU A 5 -7.22 9.84 -10.72
CA GLU A 5 -7.78 11.19 -10.67
C GLU A 5 -9.28 11.12 -10.37
N TYR A 6 -9.77 12.08 -9.57
CA TYR A 6 -11.12 12.09 -9.00
C TYR A 6 -12.25 12.35 -10.03
N ASP A 7 -11.92 12.62 -11.30
CA ASP A 7 -12.89 12.99 -12.35
C ASP A 7 -13.02 11.98 -13.51
N GLY A 8 -12.44 10.78 -13.36
CA GLY A 8 -12.52 9.75 -14.38
C GLY A 8 -11.14 9.15 -14.65
N VAL A 9 -11.09 7.82 -14.64
CA VAL A 9 -9.87 7.02 -14.74
C VAL A 9 -9.09 7.39 -16.02
N SER A 10 -7.97 8.11 -15.85
CA SER A 10 -6.95 8.26 -16.89
C SER A 10 -5.75 7.38 -16.56
N ILE A 11 -5.57 6.31 -17.34
CA ILE A 11 -4.38 5.45 -17.24
C ILE A 11 -3.26 6.11 -18.05
N ILE A 12 -2.35 6.79 -17.38
CA ILE A 12 -1.11 7.27 -18.00
C ILE A 12 -0.06 6.18 -17.82
N HIS A 13 0.26 5.46 -18.89
CA HIS A 13 1.39 4.52 -18.91
C HIS A 13 2.68 5.35 -19.05
N ALA A 14 3.27 5.74 -17.93
CA ALA A 14 4.58 6.38 -17.95
C ALA A 14 5.65 5.33 -18.26
N GLU A 15 6.35 5.49 -19.38
CA GLU A 15 7.45 4.61 -19.85
C GLU A 15 8.66 4.58 -18.88
N ASN A 16 8.60 5.35 -17.79
CA ASN A 16 9.55 5.30 -16.68
C ASN A 16 8.79 5.66 -15.38
N PRO A 17 8.45 4.69 -14.51
CA PRO A 17 7.48 4.84 -13.42
C PRO A 17 8.07 5.53 -12.17
N GLY A 18 8.92 6.54 -12.37
CA GLY A 18 9.48 7.34 -11.28
C GLY A 18 8.40 8.12 -10.53
N ASN A 19 8.83 8.81 -9.47
CA ASN A 19 7.95 9.65 -8.65
C ASN A 19 7.34 10.79 -9.47
N VAL A 20 6.00 10.86 -9.50
CA VAL A 20 5.23 11.90 -10.16
C VAL A 20 4.35 12.59 -9.12
N ALA A 21 4.51 13.91 -8.99
CA ALA A 21 3.59 14.77 -8.25
C ALA A 21 2.59 15.36 -9.24
N ILE A 22 1.29 15.13 -9.01
CA ILE A 22 0.22 15.62 -9.90
C ILE A 22 -0.48 16.80 -9.23
N PRO A 23 -0.41 18.01 -9.82
CA PRO A 23 -1.12 19.17 -9.29
C PRO A 23 -2.63 18.97 -9.48
N THR A 24 -3.40 18.83 -8.40
CA THR A 24 -4.87 18.88 -8.48
C THR A 24 -5.36 20.30 -8.16
N PRO A 25 -6.27 20.91 -8.95
CA PRO A 25 -6.95 22.14 -8.57
C PRO A 25 -8.00 21.88 -7.46
N PRO A 26 -8.08 22.69 -6.38
CA PRO A 26 -7.21 23.80 -5.99
C PRO A 26 -6.11 23.32 -5.02
N GLN A 27 -4.91 23.07 -5.57
CA GLN A 27 -3.58 23.16 -4.97
C GLN A 27 -3.11 22.09 -3.97
N THR A 28 -3.59 20.84 -4.03
CA THR A 28 -2.90 19.75 -3.30
C THR A 28 -2.22 18.80 -4.29
N PRO A 29 -0.87 18.74 -4.32
CA PRO A 29 -0.19 17.74 -5.13
C PRO A 29 -0.46 16.35 -4.55
N ILE A 30 -0.96 15.44 -5.38
CA ILE A 30 -1.04 14.02 -5.02
C ILE A 30 0.28 13.37 -5.43
N PHE A 31 0.92 12.72 -4.47
CA PHE A 31 2.14 11.96 -4.75
C PHE A 31 1.77 10.59 -5.30
N SER A 32 2.38 10.22 -6.41
CA SER A 32 2.24 8.89 -7.02
C SER A 32 3.62 8.37 -7.41
N GLY A 33 3.89 7.10 -7.12
CA GLY A 33 5.20 6.49 -7.37
C GLY A 33 5.75 5.77 -6.13
N PHE A 34 7.06 5.52 -6.15
CA PHE A 34 7.78 4.82 -5.10
C PHE A 34 9.08 5.54 -4.69
N GLY A 35 9.38 5.51 -3.40
CA GLY A 35 10.61 6.05 -2.82
C GLY A 35 11.37 4.99 -2.05
N HIS A 36 12.30 5.45 -1.22
CA HIS A 36 12.99 4.61 -0.26
C HIS A 36 12.99 5.30 1.10
N ALA A 37 12.62 4.57 2.14
CA ALA A 37 12.75 5.01 3.53
C ALA A 37 13.68 4.01 4.24
N GLY A 38 14.85 4.48 4.66
CA GLY A 38 15.92 3.60 5.11
C GLY A 38 16.39 2.69 3.96
N GLY A 39 16.42 1.38 4.22
CA GLY A 39 16.84 0.36 3.24
C GLY A 39 15.70 -0.35 2.51
N GLN A 40 14.47 0.15 2.60
CA GLN A 40 13.26 -0.48 2.07
C GLN A 40 12.58 0.39 1.02
N ASN A 41 11.75 -0.23 0.18
CA ASN A 41 10.93 0.46 -0.80
C ASN A 41 9.73 1.10 -0.09
N SER A 42 9.38 2.30 -0.49
CA SER A 42 8.25 3.03 0.06
C SER A 42 7.23 3.38 -1.01
N HIS A 43 5.96 3.23 -0.71
CA HIS A 43 4.85 3.45 -1.65
C HIS A 43 3.65 4.07 -0.95
N ASN A 44 2.63 4.45 -1.72
CA ASN A 44 1.34 4.95 -1.19
C ASN A 44 1.51 6.14 -0.23
N LEU A 45 2.43 7.06 -0.55
CA LEU A 45 2.66 8.25 0.26
C LEU A 45 1.46 9.21 0.16
N LYS A 46 0.81 9.49 1.29
CA LYS A 46 -0.31 10.43 1.34
C LYS A 46 -0.50 11.06 2.72
N LEU A 47 -1.33 12.10 2.75
CA LEU A 47 -1.74 12.77 3.98
C LEU A 47 -3.05 12.16 4.48
N VAL A 48 -3.13 11.93 5.79
CA VAL A 48 -4.36 11.54 6.51
C VAL A 48 -4.60 12.48 7.68
N GLU A 49 -5.84 12.58 8.14
CA GLU A 49 -6.17 13.26 9.39
C GLU A 49 -6.35 12.21 10.50
N LEU A 50 -5.59 12.36 11.58
CA LEU A 50 -5.69 11.51 12.75
C LEU A 50 -5.75 12.40 13.99
N ASN A 51 -6.78 12.25 14.81
CA ASN A 51 -7.03 13.09 15.99
C ASN A 51 -7.04 14.60 15.66
N GLY A 52 -7.56 14.99 14.49
CA GLY A 52 -7.63 16.38 14.04
C GLY A 52 -6.28 16.99 13.66
N GLN A 53 -5.23 16.18 13.47
CA GLN A 53 -3.91 16.63 13.04
C GLN A 53 -3.49 15.91 11.74
N PRO A 54 -2.83 16.61 10.81
CA PRO A 54 -2.33 16.00 9.58
C PRO A 54 -1.14 15.08 9.89
N HIS A 55 -1.17 13.89 9.32
CA HIS A 55 -0.10 12.90 9.39
C HIS A 55 0.29 12.43 7.99
N LEU A 56 1.57 12.14 7.80
CA LEU A 56 2.09 11.55 6.58
C LEU A 56 2.11 10.03 6.73
N THR A 57 1.52 9.33 5.77
CA THR A 57 1.48 7.86 5.76
C THR A 57 2.12 7.29 4.52
N PHE A 58 2.79 6.16 4.64
CA PHE A 58 3.32 5.39 3.51
C PHE A 58 3.56 3.94 3.89
N PHE A 59 3.46 3.05 2.91
CA PHE A 59 3.92 1.67 3.03
C PHE A 59 5.45 1.64 3.02
N ASN A 60 6.06 0.81 3.86
CA ASN A 60 7.49 0.57 3.86
C ASN A 60 7.80 -0.93 3.91
N GLY A 61 8.46 -1.46 2.88
CA GLY A 61 8.66 -2.90 2.74
C GLY A 61 9.52 -3.34 1.56
N VAL A 62 9.39 -4.61 1.22
CA VAL A 62 10.03 -5.23 0.07
C VAL A 62 8.99 -5.54 -1.01
N ASP A 63 9.37 -5.33 -2.27
CA ASP A 63 8.57 -5.69 -3.43
C ASP A 63 9.01 -7.08 -3.88
N GLU A 64 8.16 -8.10 -3.63
CA GLU A 64 8.41 -9.46 -4.08
C GLU A 64 7.51 -9.83 -5.26
N LEU A 65 7.85 -10.92 -5.95
CA LEU A 65 7.13 -11.35 -7.16
C LEU A 65 5.67 -11.74 -6.87
N ASP A 66 5.40 -12.24 -5.66
CA ASP A 66 4.12 -12.78 -5.21
C ASP A 66 3.35 -11.83 -4.27
N GLY A 67 3.83 -10.59 -4.10
CA GLY A 67 3.20 -9.56 -3.29
C GLY A 67 4.22 -8.66 -2.61
N ASN A 68 3.74 -7.59 -1.99
CA ASN A 68 4.60 -6.71 -1.21
C ASN A 68 4.54 -7.11 0.27
N ARG A 69 5.68 -7.04 0.96
CA ARG A 69 5.76 -7.41 2.38
C ARG A 69 6.36 -6.27 3.18
N GLY A 70 5.55 -5.64 4.01
CA GLY A 70 5.98 -4.51 4.81
C GLY A 70 4.99 -4.11 5.88
N ASN A 71 5.15 -2.88 6.32
CA ASN A 71 4.28 -2.26 7.31
C ASN A 71 3.96 -0.84 6.87
N ASP A 72 2.84 -0.30 7.35
CA ASP A 72 2.49 1.08 7.09
C ASP A 72 3.02 1.99 8.20
N ILE A 73 3.64 3.08 7.80
CA ILE A 73 4.27 4.04 8.70
C ILE A 73 3.40 5.28 8.78
N ILE A 74 3.19 5.78 10.00
CA ILE A 74 2.52 7.05 10.28
C ILE A 74 3.55 7.99 10.89
N MET A 75 3.76 9.15 10.25
CA MET A 75 4.63 10.21 10.73
C MET A 75 3.84 11.47 11.10
N ASP A 76 4.30 12.16 12.13
CA ASP A 76 3.82 13.51 12.45
C ASP A 76 4.40 14.57 11.50
N ASN A 77 4.01 15.83 11.72
CA ASN A 77 4.48 16.99 10.94
C ASN A 77 5.96 17.37 11.17
N THR A 78 6.65 16.69 12.10
CA THR A 78 8.09 16.78 12.31
C THR A 78 8.86 15.61 11.67
N TYR A 79 8.16 14.77 10.89
CA TYR A 79 8.69 13.59 10.21
C TYR A 79 9.23 12.53 11.19
N HIS A 80 8.67 12.47 12.40
CA HIS A 80 8.93 11.39 13.33
C HIS A 80 7.85 10.32 13.21
N THR A 81 8.26 9.05 13.16
CA THR A 81 7.33 7.93 13.20
C THR A 81 6.62 7.91 14.54
N VAL A 82 5.31 8.09 14.51
CA VAL A 82 4.44 8.06 15.71
C VAL A 82 3.72 6.72 15.83
N ALA A 83 3.56 5.99 14.73
CA ALA A 83 3.01 4.64 14.74
C ALA A 83 3.48 3.85 13.52
N THR A 84 3.51 2.52 13.70
CA THR A 84 3.68 1.53 12.64
C THR A 84 2.50 0.58 12.71
N VAL A 85 1.76 0.46 11.62
CA VAL A 85 0.63 -0.48 11.50
C VAL A 85 1.12 -1.74 10.82
N GLN A 86 0.83 -2.88 11.43
CA GLN A 86 1.14 -4.21 10.92
C GLN A 86 -0.16 -5.00 10.75
N SER A 87 -0.09 -6.08 9.98
CA SER A 87 -1.24 -6.96 9.80
C SER A 87 -1.68 -7.60 11.12
N GLY A 88 -3.00 -7.74 11.29
CA GLY A 88 -3.60 -8.47 12.41
C GLY A 88 -3.76 -9.96 12.12
N ASN A 89 -4.39 -10.68 13.05
CA ASN A 89 -4.86 -12.07 12.87
C ASN A 89 -3.80 -13.12 12.48
N GLY A 90 -2.53 -12.87 12.82
CA GLY A 90 -1.43 -13.80 12.59
C GLY A 90 -0.74 -13.67 11.23
N TRP A 91 -1.15 -12.69 10.42
CA TRP A 91 -0.49 -12.33 9.18
C TRP A 91 0.73 -11.45 9.45
N ALA A 92 1.77 -11.61 8.64
CA ALA A 92 3.08 -11.06 8.95
C ALA A 92 3.32 -9.69 8.32
N ALA A 93 2.63 -9.36 7.24
CA ALA A 93 2.95 -8.21 6.42
C ALA A 93 1.73 -7.60 5.73
N ASN A 94 1.65 -6.28 5.76
CA ASN A 94 0.71 -5.54 4.92
C ASN A 94 1.21 -5.56 3.48
N ASP A 95 0.29 -5.34 2.56
CA ASP A 95 0.58 -5.14 1.14
C ASP A 95 0.62 -3.63 0.79
N VAL A 96 1.22 -3.32 -0.36
CA VAL A 96 1.53 -1.96 -0.82
C VAL A 96 0.32 -1.14 -1.29
N TYR A 97 -0.78 -1.79 -1.71
CA TYR A 97 -1.77 -1.12 -2.55
C TYR A 97 -2.59 -0.05 -1.81
N GLU A 98 -3.23 -0.38 -0.68
CA GLU A 98 -4.08 0.57 0.06
C GLU A 98 -3.81 0.56 1.56
N PHE A 99 -3.52 1.73 2.12
CA PHE A 99 -3.46 1.99 3.54
C PHE A 99 -4.10 3.34 3.85
N THR A 100 -5.01 3.44 4.80
CA THR A 100 -5.52 4.73 5.29
C THR A 100 -5.85 4.64 6.78
N VAL A 101 -5.91 5.80 7.43
CA VAL A 101 -6.30 5.92 8.83
C VAL A 101 -7.47 6.88 8.90
N LEU A 102 -8.54 6.45 9.58
CA LEU A 102 -9.71 7.26 9.83
C LEU A 102 -9.45 8.23 11.00
N PRO A 103 -10.18 9.35 11.10
CA PRO A 103 -9.97 10.34 12.16
C PRO A 103 -10.09 9.79 13.59
N ASP A 104 -10.81 8.68 13.77
CA ASP A 104 -10.99 7.98 15.05
C ASP A 104 -9.85 7.01 15.42
N GLY A 105 -8.83 6.89 14.57
CA GLY A 105 -7.68 6.00 14.78
C GLY A 105 -7.84 4.61 14.15
N THR A 106 -8.95 4.32 13.49
CA THR A 106 -9.12 3.05 12.77
C THR A 106 -8.20 3.02 11.54
N ALA A 107 -7.33 2.02 11.45
CA ALA A 107 -6.50 1.78 10.29
C ALA A 107 -7.16 0.76 9.35
N ILE A 108 -7.15 1.06 8.05
CA ILE A 108 -7.59 0.17 6.98
C ILE A 108 -6.35 -0.11 6.13
N ALA A 109 -5.98 -1.39 5.99
CA ALA A 109 -4.83 -1.82 5.21
C ALA A 109 -5.21 -3.03 4.36
N THR A 110 -4.65 -3.14 3.17
CA THR A 110 -4.74 -4.36 2.35
C THR A 110 -3.71 -5.39 2.78
N ILE A 111 -4.13 -6.66 2.83
CA ILE A 111 -3.28 -7.80 3.13
C ILE A 111 -3.49 -8.82 2.01
N PHE A 112 -2.40 -9.25 1.38
CA PHE A 112 -2.41 -10.34 0.40
C PHE A 112 -1.47 -11.43 0.85
N GLU A 113 -1.98 -12.66 0.94
CA GLU A 113 -1.21 -13.79 1.46
C GLU A 113 -1.29 -14.98 0.51
N SER A 114 -0.18 -15.70 0.44
CA SER A 114 -0.10 -16.95 -0.31
C SER A 114 -0.72 -18.06 0.52
N VAL A 115 -1.86 -18.58 0.06
CA VAL A 115 -2.58 -19.68 0.72
C VAL A 115 -2.58 -20.94 -0.13
N GLN A 116 -2.63 -22.07 0.56
CA GLN A 116 -2.68 -23.38 -0.06
C GLN A 116 -4.06 -23.64 -0.68
N TYR A 117 -4.09 -24.06 -1.95
CA TYR A 117 -5.33 -24.34 -2.68
C TYR A 117 -5.23 -25.58 -3.57
N ASN A 118 -6.34 -26.31 -3.68
CA ASN A 118 -6.45 -27.45 -4.60
C ASN A 118 -6.75 -26.95 -6.02
N LEU A 119 -5.76 -27.05 -6.90
CA LEU A 119 -5.83 -26.57 -8.28
C LEU A 119 -6.27 -27.65 -9.29
N SER A 120 -6.69 -28.84 -8.85
CA SER A 120 -7.14 -29.93 -9.75
C SER A 120 -8.25 -29.52 -10.71
N ARG A 121 -9.14 -28.61 -10.30
CA ARG A 121 -10.19 -28.05 -11.18
C ARG A 121 -9.66 -27.29 -12.39
N TYR A 122 -8.39 -26.89 -12.36
CA TYR A 122 -7.67 -26.20 -13.44
C TYR A 122 -6.73 -27.13 -14.22
N GLY A 123 -6.81 -28.45 -14.00
CA GLY A 123 -5.93 -29.44 -14.64
C GLY A 123 -4.50 -29.42 -14.10
N VAL A 124 -4.29 -28.88 -12.89
CA VAL A 124 -3.01 -28.93 -12.20
C VAL A 124 -3.03 -30.15 -11.27
N ASP A 125 -2.38 -31.21 -11.74
CA ASP A 125 -2.40 -32.53 -11.08
C ASP A 125 -1.28 -32.71 -10.03
N GLN A 126 -0.45 -31.69 -9.80
CA GLN A 126 0.57 -31.70 -8.74
C GLN A 126 -0.06 -31.40 -7.37
N LEU A 127 0.70 -31.71 -6.31
CA LEU A 127 0.42 -31.38 -4.90
C LEU A 127 -0.17 -29.96 -4.70
N VAL A 128 -0.76 -29.73 -3.53
CA VAL A 128 -1.30 -28.45 -3.05
C VAL A 128 -0.59 -27.25 -3.68
N GLY A 129 -1.31 -26.49 -4.50
CA GLY A 129 -0.81 -25.28 -5.15
C GLY A 129 -0.96 -24.06 -4.26
N TRP A 130 -0.45 -22.91 -4.70
CA TRP A 130 -0.56 -21.64 -3.99
C TRP A 130 -1.36 -20.65 -4.82
N VAL A 131 -2.23 -19.90 -4.15
CA VAL A 131 -2.95 -18.75 -4.71
C VAL A 131 -2.74 -17.56 -3.79
N VAL A 132 -2.68 -16.37 -4.37
CA VAL A 132 -2.66 -15.12 -3.60
C VAL A 132 -4.10 -14.68 -3.41
N GLU A 133 -4.50 -14.48 -2.15
CA GLU A 133 -5.84 -14.04 -1.77
C GLU A 133 -5.76 -12.77 -0.93
N GLY A 134 -6.73 -11.86 -1.15
CA GLY A 134 -6.92 -10.69 -0.29
C GLY A 134 -7.65 -11.09 0.98
N ILE A 135 -7.10 -10.73 2.14
CA ILE A 135 -7.67 -11.09 3.44
C ILE A 135 -8.43 -9.90 4.02
N VAL A 136 -9.60 -10.19 4.61
CA VAL A 136 -10.47 -9.22 5.31
C VAL A 136 -10.34 -9.39 6.81
#